data_AF-A0A1W9Q109-F1
#
_entry.id   AF-A0A1W9Q109-F1
#
_cell.length_a   1.000
_cell.length_b   1.000
_cell.length_c   1.000
_cell.angle_alpha   90.00
_cell.angle_beta   90.00
_cell.angle_gamma   90.00
#
_symmetry.space_group_name_H-M   'P 1'
#
loop_
_entity.id
_entity.type
_entity.pdbx_description
1 polymer ?
#
loop_
_entity_poly.entity_id
_entity_poly.type
_entity_poly.pdbx_seq_one_letter_code
_entity_poly.pdbx_strand_id
1 'polypeptide(L)'
;MAVRHGTGKEAVAGGRSQRMLMDFLLQLFREHYTFASALVQYGVYITSGLLFLNGLWISLKALRWLWKVDDKDIKEQVGTELYIDDPLIVTVVKAFCGATANHGDAVDPAFVADATRQLAENFFETRFMEPLTMSSNLLPPLGFIGTVFGMILIFLAKVNPGSELNTIGLGAALFTTLAALVLFVILEIIKMWLVRLCRKRIEEGLMAAEELTGS
;
A
#
# COMPACT_ATOMS: atom_id res chain seq x y z
N MET A 1 54.70 -26.80 29.57
CA MET A 1 53.55 -27.01 28.66
C MET A 1 52.53 -25.92 28.96
N ALA A 2 52.05 -25.25 27.91
CA ALA A 2 51.60 -23.87 27.94
C ALA A 2 50.19 -23.62 28.51
N VAL A 3 50.06 -22.40 29.05
CA VAL A 3 48.87 -21.65 29.47
C VAL A 3 47.78 -21.60 28.39
N ARG A 4 46.52 -21.79 28.76
CA ARG A 4 45.36 -21.04 28.21
C ARG A 4 44.24 -20.91 29.25
N HIS A 5 44.24 -19.78 29.96
CA HIS A 5 43.09 -19.24 30.69
C HIS A 5 42.66 -17.99 29.94
N GLY A 6 41.47 -17.97 29.35
CA GLY A 6 40.96 -16.76 28.72
C GLY A 6 39.78 -16.99 27.77
N THR A 7 38.58 -17.11 28.33
CA THR A 7 37.29 -16.90 27.63
C THR A 7 36.16 -16.91 28.68
N GLY A 8 36.04 -15.88 29.50
CA GLY A 8 34.95 -15.81 30.50
C GLY A 8 34.51 -14.41 30.93
N LYS A 9 35.32 -13.38 30.68
CA LYS A 9 35.00 -12.00 31.11
C LYS A 9 34.20 -11.18 30.10
N GLU A 10 34.19 -11.55 28.81
CA GLU A 10 33.51 -10.74 27.78
C GLU A 10 32.00 -11.00 27.68
N ALA A 11 31.54 -12.22 27.95
CA ALA A 11 30.10 -12.56 27.92
C ALA A 11 29.30 -11.92 29.08
N VAL A 12 29.95 -11.60 30.20
CA VAL A 12 29.30 -11.03 31.40
C VAL A 12 29.13 -9.50 31.29
N ALA A 13 30.00 -8.83 30.53
CA ALA A 13 29.96 -7.37 30.36
C ALA A 13 28.79 -6.92 29.47
N GLY A 14 28.53 -7.63 28.36
CA GLY A 14 27.43 -7.30 27.44
C GLY A 14 26.04 -7.42 28.10
N GLY A 15 25.82 -8.46 28.90
CA GLY A 15 24.56 -8.68 29.62
C GLY A 15 24.31 -7.73 30.79
N ARG A 16 25.33 -7.00 31.27
CA ARG A 16 25.19 -5.99 32.34
C ARG A 16 24.88 -4.61 31.76
N SER A 17 25.46 -4.29 30.60
CA SER A 17 25.17 -3.05 29.86
C SER A 17 23.74 -3.06 29.30
N GLN A 18 23.28 -4.18 28.73
CA GLN A 18 21.88 -4.28 28.26
C GLN A 18 20.87 -4.21 29.41
N ARG A 19 21.19 -4.80 30.57
CA ARG A 19 20.33 -4.70 31.76
C ARG A 19 20.25 -3.27 32.28
N MET A 20 21.37 -2.57 32.42
CA MET A 20 21.36 -1.15 32.82
C MET A 20 20.60 -0.26 31.83
N LEU A 21 20.74 -0.50 30.52
CA LEU A 21 20.03 0.27 29.49
C LEU A 21 18.52 -0.02 29.53
N MET A 22 18.14 -1.28 29.73
CA MET A 22 16.73 -1.67 29.88
C MET A 22 16.13 -1.13 31.18
N ASP A 23 16.84 -1.18 32.30
CA ASP A 23 16.39 -0.62 33.58
C ASP A 23 16.25 0.90 33.50
N PHE A 24 17.21 1.58 32.85
CA PHE A 24 17.14 3.02 32.59
C PHE A 24 15.95 3.40 31.70
N LEU A 25 15.75 2.67 30.58
CA LEU A 25 14.59 2.87 29.71
C LEU A 25 13.29 2.66 30.49
N LEU A 26 13.16 1.57 31.24
CA LEU A 26 11.97 1.28 32.04
C LEU A 26 11.71 2.37 33.09
N GLN A 27 12.76 2.91 33.71
CA GLN A 27 12.62 3.98 34.70
C GLN A 27 12.16 5.29 34.05
N LEU A 28 12.72 5.64 32.89
CA LEU A 28 12.35 6.83 32.10
C LEU A 28 10.93 6.72 31.53
N PHE A 29 10.55 5.54 31.04
CA PHE A 29 9.18 5.24 30.58
C PHE A 29 8.16 5.27 31.73
N ARG A 30 8.55 4.87 32.94
CA ARG A 30 7.68 4.89 34.11
C ARG A 30 7.43 6.30 34.62
N GLU A 31 8.44 7.16 34.57
CA GLU A 31 8.35 8.55 35.00
C GLU A 31 7.56 9.41 34.00
N HIS A 32 7.59 9.06 32.70
CA HIS A 32 6.94 9.80 31.61
C HIS A 32 5.95 8.96 30.79
N TYR A 33 5.17 8.09 31.43
CA TYR A 33 4.30 7.13 30.73
C TYR A 33 3.23 7.78 29.82
N THR A 34 2.66 8.91 30.24
CA THR A 34 1.67 9.66 29.44
C THR A 34 2.28 10.22 28.17
N PHE A 35 3.48 10.79 28.27
CA PHE A 35 4.23 11.32 27.15
C PHE A 35 4.66 10.22 26.17
N ALA A 36 5.17 9.10 26.69
CA ALA A 36 5.55 7.94 25.89
C ALA A 36 4.36 7.36 25.12
N SER A 37 3.20 7.22 25.77
CA SER A 37 1.98 6.72 25.14
C SER A 37 1.49 7.65 24.04
N ALA A 38 1.46 8.96 24.31
CA ALA A 38 1.09 9.96 23.33
C ALA A 38 2.03 9.93 22.12
N LEU A 39 3.34 9.85 22.34
CA LEU A 39 4.34 9.82 21.27
C LEU A 39 4.16 8.61 20.34
N VAL A 40 3.91 7.42 20.90
CA VAL A 40 3.64 6.23 20.10
C VAL A 40 2.32 6.36 19.33
N GLN A 41 1.25 6.83 19.98
CA GLN A 41 -0.04 7.04 19.31
C GLN A 41 0.08 8.05 18.16
N TYR A 42 0.74 9.19 18.39
CA TYR A 42 1.03 10.17 17.33
C TYR A 42 1.87 9.57 16.21
N GLY A 43 2.90 8.78 16.54
CA GLY A 43 3.72 8.09 15.54
C GLY A 43 2.89 7.15 14.65
N VAL A 44 1.99 6.38 15.26
CA VAL A 44 1.06 5.49 14.54
C VAL A 44 0.09 6.30 13.68
N TYR A 45 -0.51 7.37 14.20
CA TYR A 45 -1.43 8.22 13.43
C TYR A 45 -0.75 8.91 12.25
N ILE A 46 0.43 9.50 12.46
CA ILE A 46 1.18 10.19 11.40
C ILE A 46 1.58 9.19 10.31
N THR A 47 2.13 8.04 10.71
CA THR A 47 2.55 7.01 9.73
C THR A 47 1.35 6.43 8.98
N SER A 48 0.24 6.16 9.68
CA SER A 48 -1.00 5.68 9.04
C SER A 48 -1.57 6.71 8.08
N GLY A 49 -1.57 7.98 8.48
CA GLY A 49 -2.00 9.10 7.63
C GLY A 49 -1.13 9.25 6.39
N LEU A 50 0.19 9.17 6.53
CA LEU A 50 1.12 9.24 5.40
C LEU A 50 0.94 8.07 4.42
N LEU A 51 0.80 6.83 4.92
CA LEU A 51 0.51 5.67 4.10
C LEU A 51 -0.83 5.81 3.37
N PHE A 52 -1.85 6.30 4.06
CA PHE A 52 -3.16 6.55 3.47
C PHE A 52 -3.12 7.62 2.38
N LEU A 53 -2.47 8.76 2.64
CA LEU A 53 -2.32 9.83 1.65
C LEU A 53 -1.52 9.38 0.42
N ASN A 54 -0.48 8.56 0.62
CA ASN A 54 0.26 7.94 -0.48
C ASN A 54 -0.66 7.02 -1.31
N GLY A 55 -1.41 6.12 -0.66
CA GLY A 55 -2.39 5.26 -1.35
C GLY A 55 -3.46 6.06 -2.10
N LEU A 56 -3.95 7.15 -1.51
CA LEU A 56 -4.91 8.05 -2.16
C LEU A 56 -4.30 8.74 -3.38
N TRP A 57 -3.06 9.20 -3.28
CA TRP A 57 -2.35 9.83 -4.39
C TRP A 57 -2.12 8.87 -5.57
N ILE A 58 -1.73 7.63 -5.29
CA ILE A 58 -1.59 6.58 -6.31
C ILE A 58 -2.96 6.29 -6.96
N SER A 59 -4.01 6.24 -6.15
CA SER A 59 -5.38 6.03 -6.63
C SER A 59 -5.85 7.16 -7.55
N LEU A 60 -5.50 8.42 -7.25
CA LEU A 60 -5.78 9.57 -8.13
C LEU A 60 -4.99 9.50 -9.44
N LYS A 61 -3.74 9.05 -9.40
CA LYS A 61 -2.95 8.81 -10.63
C LYS A 61 -3.56 7.70 -11.48
N ALA A 62 -3.95 6.59 -10.86
CA ALA A 62 -4.63 5.49 -11.53
C ALA A 62 -5.95 5.97 -12.17
N LEU A 63 -6.73 6.78 -11.44
CA LEU A 63 -7.97 7.34 -11.97
C LEU A 63 -7.74 8.27 -13.16
N ARG A 64 -6.71 9.12 -13.12
CA ARG A 64 -6.34 9.97 -14.27
C ARG A 64 -5.94 9.13 -15.47
N TRP A 65 -5.21 8.04 -15.25
CA TRP A 65 -4.80 7.12 -16.31
C TRP A 65 -5.99 6.33 -16.90
N LEU A 66 -7.00 6.05 -16.09
CA LEU A 66 -8.27 5.43 -16.46
C LEU A 66 -9.33 6.41 -16.98
N TRP A 67 -9.00 7.71 -17.05
CA TRP A 67 -9.97 8.72 -17.43
C TRP A 67 -10.33 8.54 -18.91
N LYS A 68 -11.58 8.85 -19.25
CA LYS A 68 -12.13 8.66 -20.59
C LYS A 68 -11.46 9.65 -21.54
N VAL A 69 -11.07 9.15 -22.70
CA VAL A 69 -10.61 9.95 -23.84
C VAL A 69 -11.75 9.98 -24.88
N ASP A 70 -11.90 11.07 -25.61
CA ASP A 70 -12.90 11.19 -26.68
C ASP A 70 -12.48 10.32 -27.88
N ASP A 71 -13.45 9.74 -28.59
CA ASP A 71 -13.21 8.83 -29.71
C ASP A 71 -12.45 9.52 -30.86
N LYS A 72 -12.59 10.85 -30.96
CA LYS A 72 -11.83 11.68 -31.92
C LYS A 72 -10.33 11.71 -31.60
N ASP A 73 -9.99 11.86 -30.32
CA ASP A 73 -8.60 11.90 -29.86
C ASP A 73 -7.95 10.52 -29.96
N ILE A 74 -8.72 9.45 -29.79
CA ILE A 74 -8.25 8.07 -29.99
C ILE A 74 -7.80 7.87 -31.44
N LYS A 75 -8.64 8.25 -32.42
CA LYS A 75 -8.35 8.10 -33.86
C LYS A 75 -7.12 8.89 -34.30
N GLU A 76 -6.92 10.08 -33.75
CA GLU A 76 -5.73 10.90 -34.03
C GLU A 76 -4.44 10.26 -33.47
N GLN A 77 -4.52 9.57 -32.34
CA GLN A 77 -3.35 9.02 -31.65
C GLN A 77 -2.95 7.61 -32.10
N VAL A 78 -3.82 6.85 -32.77
CA VAL A 78 -3.53 5.46 -33.23
C VAL A 78 -2.27 5.36 -34.10
N GLY A 79 -1.94 6.41 -34.87
CA GLY A 79 -0.75 6.45 -35.74
C GLY A 79 0.55 6.87 -35.06
N THR A 80 0.54 7.15 -33.75
CA THR A 80 1.70 7.67 -33.00
C THR A 80 2.32 6.57 -32.14
N GLU A 81 3.62 6.67 -31.86
CA GLU A 81 4.32 5.71 -30.98
C GLU A 81 3.63 5.58 -29.61
N LEU A 82 3.75 4.39 -29.01
CA LEU A 82 3.17 4.07 -27.71
C LEU A 82 3.92 4.83 -26.61
N TYR A 83 3.23 5.68 -25.84
CA TYR A 83 3.84 6.38 -24.72
C TYR A 83 3.39 5.78 -23.38
N ILE A 84 4.30 5.77 -22.40
CA ILE A 84 4.09 5.14 -21.09
C ILE A 84 2.98 5.82 -20.27
N ASP A 85 2.73 7.10 -20.53
CA ASP A 85 1.71 7.89 -19.84
C ASP A 85 0.41 8.06 -20.65
N ASP A 86 0.29 7.35 -21.79
CA ASP A 86 -0.94 7.35 -22.59
C ASP A 86 -2.11 6.78 -21.76
N PRO A 87 -3.32 7.32 -21.88
CA PRO A 87 -4.50 6.77 -21.22
C PRO A 87 -4.73 5.31 -21.60
N LEU A 88 -5.25 4.50 -20.68
CA LEU A 88 -5.37 3.05 -20.86
C LEU A 88 -6.07 2.65 -22.16
N ILE A 89 -7.15 3.34 -22.52
CA ILE A 89 -7.90 3.08 -23.76
C ILE A 89 -6.98 3.22 -24.98
N VAL A 90 -6.16 4.27 -25.04
CA VAL A 90 -5.24 4.52 -26.15
C VAL A 90 -4.15 3.45 -26.20
N THR A 91 -3.61 3.05 -25.04
CA THR A 91 -2.63 1.96 -24.96
C THR A 91 -3.19 0.66 -25.51
N VAL A 92 -4.43 0.31 -25.15
CA VAL A 92 -5.13 -0.90 -25.64
C VAL A 92 -5.32 -0.84 -27.15
N VAL A 93 -5.83 0.28 -27.68
CA VAL A 93 -6.07 0.45 -29.12
C VAL A 93 -4.74 0.36 -29.90
N LYS A 94 -3.70 1.07 -29.47
CA LYS A 94 -2.38 1.02 -30.11
C LYS A 94 -1.76 -0.38 -30.07
N ALA A 95 -1.87 -1.07 -28.93
CA ALA A 95 -1.34 -2.43 -28.80
C ALA A 95 -2.08 -3.42 -29.73
N PHE A 96 -3.41 -3.33 -29.80
CA PHE A 96 -4.23 -4.18 -30.66
C PHE A 96 -3.99 -3.90 -32.15
N CYS A 97 -4.09 -2.63 -32.58
CA CYS A 97 -3.87 -2.22 -33.97
C CYS A 97 -2.43 -2.47 -34.42
N GLY A 98 -1.44 -2.25 -33.54
CA GLY A 98 -0.03 -2.54 -33.82
C GLY A 98 0.24 -4.04 -33.97
N ALA A 99 -0.41 -4.89 -33.15
CA ALA A 99 -0.25 -6.33 -33.25
C ALA A 99 -0.88 -6.89 -34.53
N THR A 100 -2.10 -6.46 -34.88
CA THR A 100 -2.81 -6.84 -36.11
C THR A 100 -2.09 -6.36 -37.37
N ALA A 101 -1.60 -5.11 -37.40
CA ALA A 101 -0.84 -4.58 -38.54
C ALA A 101 0.48 -5.33 -38.81
N ASN A 102 1.18 -5.78 -37.76
CA ASN A 102 2.46 -6.47 -37.89
C ASN A 102 2.33 -7.96 -38.24
N HIS A 103 1.21 -8.59 -37.90
CA HIS A 103 1.02 -10.05 -38.09
C HIS A 103 -0.02 -10.40 -39.17
N GLY A 104 -0.80 -9.44 -39.66
CA GLY A 104 -1.80 -9.63 -40.71
C GLY A 104 -2.86 -10.67 -40.36
N ASP A 105 -3.46 -11.30 -41.38
CA ASP A 105 -4.50 -12.34 -41.25
C ASP A 105 -4.00 -13.67 -40.63
N ALA A 106 -2.71 -13.79 -40.32
CA ALA A 106 -2.13 -15.02 -39.81
C ALA A 106 -2.47 -15.30 -38.33
N VAL A 107 -3.01 -14.31 -37.61
CA VAL A 107 -3.29 -14.40 -36.16
C VAL A 107 -4.77 -14.16 -35.92
N ASP A 108 -5.39 -15.05 -35.14
CA ASP A 108 -6.78 -14.92 -34.71
C ASP A 108 -6.98 -13.61 -33.92
N PRO A 109 -7.89 -12.70 -34.35
CA PRO A 109 -8.19 -11.46 -33.65
C PRO A 109 -8.59 -11.67 -32.18
N ALA A 110 -9.24 -12.79 -31.86
CA ALA A 110 -9.61 -13.12 -30.48
C ALA A 110 -8.37 -13.36 -29.60
N PHE A 111 -7.32 -13.95 -30.16
CA PHE A 111 -6.04 -14.14 -29.46
C PHE A 111 -5.34 -12.80 -29.23
N VAL A 112 -5.34 -11.90 -30.22
CA VAL A 112 -4.75 -10.56 -30.07
C VAL A 112 -5.51 -9.74 -29.03
N ALA A 113 -6.84 -9.83 -29.00
CA ALA A 113 -7.69 -9.18 -28.02
C ALA A 113 -7.37 -9.66 -26.59
N ASP A 114 -7.25 -10.99 -26.40
CA ASP A 114 -6.94 -11.57 -25.10
C ASP A 114 -5.53 -11.20 -24.61
N ALA A 115 -4.53 -11.29 -25.50
CA ALA A 115 -3.17 -10.87 -25.20
C ALA A 115 -3.09 -9.37 -24.84
N THR A 116 -3.83 -8.53 -25.56
CA THR A 116 -3.90 -7.08 -25.28
C THR A 116 -4.58 -6.80 -23.94
N ARG A 117 -5.66 -7.52 -23.62
CA ARG A 117 -6.33 -7.45 -22.32
C ARG A 117 -5.36 -7.84 -21.21
N GLN A 118 -4.66 -8.96 -21.33
CA GLN A 118 -3.71 -9.43 -20.33
C GLN A 118 -2.54 -8.45 -20.15
N LEU A 119 -2.00 -7.90 -21.24
CA LEU A 119 -0.96 -6.87 -21.20
C LEU A 119 -1.44 -5.64 -20.39
N ALA A 120 -2.62 -5.13 -20.71
CA ALA A 120 -3.20 -3.96 -20.07
C ALA A 120 -3.51 -4.18 -18.58
N GLU A 121 -4.08 -5.33 -18.23
CA GLU A 121 -4.33 -5.71 -16.83
C GLU A 121 -3.03 -5.82 -16.04
N ASN A 122 -2.01 -6.52 -16.57
CA ASN A 122 -0.71 -6.65 -15.93
C ASN A 122 -0.02 -5.29 -15.74
N PHE A 123 -0.08 -4.40 -16.74
CA PHE A 123 0.51 -3.07 -16.64
C PHE A 123 -0.17 -2.24 -15.55
N PHE A 124 -1.50 -2.29 -15.48
CA PHE A 124 -2.27 -1.62 -14.44
C PHE A 124 -1.98 -2.20 -13.04
N GLU A 125 -1.86 -3.52 -12.94
CA GLU A 125 -1.58 -4.21 -11.70
C GLU A 125 -0.22 -3.79 -11.12
N THR A 126 0.85 -3.94 -11.90
CA THR A 126 2.20 -3.64 -11.45
C THR A 126 2.41 -2.14 -11.18
N ARG A 127 1.84 -1.25 -12.00
CA ARG A 127 2.06 0.20 -11.86
C ARG A 127 1.24 0.83 -10.74
N PHE A 128 0.03 0.33 -10.46
CA PHE A 128 -0.90 0.97 -9.53
C PHE A 128 -1.42 0.04 -8.42
N MET A 129 -1.81 -1.19 -8.72
CA MET A 129 -2.45 -2.06 -7.73
C MET A 129 -1.47 -2.65 -6.72
N GLU A 130 -0.29 -3.07 -7.15
CA GLU A 130 0.77 -3.56 -6.25
C GLU A 130 1.15 -2.52 -5.17
N PRO A 131 1.56 -1.28 -5.52
CA PRO A 131 1.97 -0.31 -4.50
C PRO A 131 0.79 0.14 -3.62
N LEU A 132 -0.43 0.18 -4.17
CA LEU A 132 -1.63 0.47 -3.40
C LEU A 132 -1.96 -0.65 -2.41
N THR A 133 -1.78 -1.91 -2.81
CA THR A 133 -1.96 -3.09 -1.96
C THR A 133 -0.91 -3.16 -0.86
N MET A 134 0.34 -2.85 -1.16
CA MET A 134 1.38 -2.74 -0.12
C MET A 134 1.01 -1.67 0.91
N SER A 135 0.55 -0.50 0.45
CA SER A 135 0.17 0.60 1.34
C SER A 135 -1.06 0.26 2.20
N SER A 136 -2.08 -0.37 1.63
CA SER A 136 -3.29 -0.75 2.38
C SER A 136 -2.97 -1.86 3.40
N ASN A 137 -2.23 -2.88 3.02
CA ASN A 137 -1.93 -4.03 3.88
C ASN A 137 -1.06 -3.69 5.11
N LEU A 138 -0.34 -2.58 5.09
CA LEU A 138 0.45 -2.12 6.23
C LEU A 138 -0.38 -1.38 7.29
N LEU A 139 -1.56 -0.87 6.95
CA LEU A 139 -2.39 -0.10 7.89
C LEU A 139 -2.89 -0.95 9.08
N PRO A 140 -3.51 -2.15 8.90
CA PRO A 140 -3.99 -2.92 10.04
C PRO A 140 -2.88 -3.34 11.02
N PRO A 141 -1.72 -3.87 10.58
CA PRO A 141 -0.60 -4.16 11.47
C PRO A 141 -0.08 -2.92 12.22
N LEU A 142 -0.06 -1.76 11.57
CA LEU A 142 0.38 -0.51 12.19
C LEU A 142 -0.58 -0.05 13.30
N GLY A 143 -1.90 -0.18 13.08
CA GLY A 143 -2.89 0.03 14.13
C GLY A 143 -2.69 -0.90 15.32
N PHE A 144 -2.46 -2.18 15.05
CA PHE A 144 -2.20 -3.20 16.07
C PHE A 144 -0.95 -2.88 16.91
N ILE A 145 0.13 -2.39 16.30
CA ILE A 145 1.32 -1.90 17.03
C ILE A 145 0.92 -0.83 18.05
N GLY A 146 0.09 0.14 17.65
CA GLY A 146 -0.41 1.19 18.55
C GLY A 146 -1.15 0.62 19.76
N THR A 147 -2.01 -0.39 19.54
CA THR A 147 -2.75 -1.04 20.63
C THR A 147 -1.83 -1.83 21.57
N VAL A 148 -0.90 -2.61 21.02
CA VAL A 148 0.06 -3.40 21.81
C VAL A 148 0.92 -2.49 22.68
N PHE A 149 1.46 -1.41 22.11
CA PHE A 149 2.24 -0.44 22.88
C PHE A 149 1.41 0.28 23.94
N GLY A 150 0.18 0.69 23.61
CA GLY A 150 -0.74 1.28 24.57
C GLY A 150 -1.00 0.36 25.78
N MET A 151 -1.26 -0.93 25.51
CA MET A 151 -1.46 -1.95 26.54
C MET A 151 -0.20 -2.18 27.39
N ILE A 152 0.99 -2.24 26.78
CA ILE A 152 2.27 -2.39 27.51
C ILE A 152 2.46 -1.22 28.49
N LEU A 153 2.19 0.01 28.06
CA LEU A 153 2.36 1.20 28.91
C LEU A 153 1.37 1.22 30.07
N ILE A 154 0.13 0.81 29.84
CA ILE A 154 -0.88 0.64 30.90
C ILE A 154 -0.40 -0.35 31.96
N PHE A 155 0.14 -1.51 31.55
CA PHE A 155 0.66 -2.50 32.47
C PHE A 155 1.92 -2.02 33.24
N LEU A 156 2.84 -1.35 32.56
CA LEU A 156 4.07 -0.82 33.19
C LEU A 156 3.78 0.29 34.20
N ALA A 157 2.76 1.10 33.96
CA ALA A 157 2.36 2.18 34.86
C ALA A 157 1.69 1.68 36.16
N LYS A 158 1.39 0.36 36.29
CA LYS A 158 0.71 -0.25 37.45
C LYS A 158 -0.56 0.51 37.86
N VAL A 159 -1.25 1.08 36.87
CA VAL A 159 -2.44 1.88 37.09
C VAL A 159 -3.54 0.96 37.64
N ASN A 160 -4.25 1.42 38.68
CA ASN A 160 -5.33 0.64 39.26
C ASN A 160 -6.37 0.30 38.17
N PRO A 161 -6.83 -0.96 38.06
CA PRO A 161 -7.69 -1.41 36.97
C PRO A 161 -8.97 -0.59 36.80
N GLY A 162 -9.52 -0.06 37.90
CA GLY A 162 -10.74 0.76 37.92
C GLY A 162 -10.53 2.27 37.92
N SER A 163 -9.30 2.76 37.70
CA SER A 163 -9.06 4.21 37.58
C SER A 163 -9.40 4.73 36.18
N GLU A 164 -9.93 5.95 36.11
CA GLU A 164 -10.28 6.61 34.85
C GLU A 164 -9.10 6.68 33.86
N LEU A 165 -7.89 6.76 34.39
CA LEU A 165 -6.64 6.83 33.63
C LEU A 165 -6.38 5.54 32.84
N ASN A 166 -6.75 4.38 33.40
CA ASN A 166 -6.69 3.10 32.70
C ASN A 166 -7.70 3.04 31.55
N THR A 167 -8.94 3.46 31.81
CA THR A 167 -10.03 3.45 30.83
C THR A 167 -9.71 4.36 29.63
N ILE A 168 -9.17 5.56 29.88
CA ILE A 168 -8.76 6.50 28.82
C ILE A 168 -7.60 5.92 28.00
N GLY A 169 -6.57 5.35 28.66
CA GLY A 169 -5.43 4.75 27.97
C GLY A 169 -5.83 3.57 27.08
N LEU A 170 -6.71 2.70 27.59
CA LEU A 170 -7.23 1.55 26.84
C LEU A 170 -8.11 2.01 25.66
N GLY A 171 -8.98 2.99 25.89
CA GLY A 171 -9.81 3.58 24.83
C GLY A 171 -8.97 4.17 23.70
N ALA A 172 -7.93 4.94 24.04
CA ALA A 172 -7.02 5.52 23.05
C ALA A 172 -6.26 4.44 22.26
N ALA A 173 -5.77 3.39 22.94
CA ALA A 173 -5.09 2.26 22.31
C ALA A 173 -6.00 1.48 21.33
N LEU A 174 -7.28 1.31 21.66
CA LEU A 174 -8.25 0.68 20.74
C LEU A 174 -8.61 1.61 19.57
N PHE A 175 -8.68 2.92 19.83
CA PHE A 175 -8.99 3.91 18.81
C PHE A 175 -7.91 4.00 17.72
N THR A 176 -6.63 3.77 18.04
CA THR A 176 -5.57 3.69 17.01
C THR A 176 -5.81 2.56 16.01
N THR A 177 -6.19 1.38 16.48
CA THR A 177 -6.50 0.24 15.60
C THR A 177 -7.76 0.49 14.79
N LEU A 178 -8.81 1.02 15.44
CA LEU A 178 -10.05 1.37 14.73
C LEU A 178 -9.77 2.34 13.58
N ALA A 179 -9.01 3.41 13.84
CA ALA A 179 -8.65 4.40 12.83
C ALA A 179 -7.89 3.75 11.66
N ALA A 180 -6.89 2.91 11.94
CA ALA A 180 -6.11 2.24 10.89
C ALA A 180 -6.96 1.27 10.04
N LEU A 181 -7.90 0.55 10.67
CA LEU A 181 -8.85 -0.32 9.97
C LEU A 181 -9.81 0.47 9.07
N VAL A 182 -10.30 1.62 9.53
CA VAL A 182 -11.14 2.50 8.70
C VAL A 182 -10.38 2.98 7.46
N LEU A 183 -9.14 3.43 7.62
CA LEU A 183 -8.29 3.84 6.50
C LEU A 183 -8.02 2.69 5.52
N PHE A 184 -7.76 1.48 6.05
CA PHE A 184 -7.62 0.27 5.25
C PHE A 184 -8.87 -0.03 4.41
N VAL A 185 -10.05 -0.03 5.03
CA VAL A 185 -11.32 -0.33 4.36
C VAL A 185 -11.59 0.68 3.24
N ILE A 186 -11.32 1.97 3.48
CA ILE A 186 -11.49 3.01 2.46
C ILE A 186 -10.60 2.73 1.25
N LEU A 187 -9.32 2.39 1.45
CA LEU A 187 -8.42 2.06 0.34
C LEU A 187 -8.84 0.79 -0.40
N GLU A 188 -9.31 -0.25 0.29
CA GLU A 188 -9.81 -1.47 -0.36
C GLU A 188 -11.06 -1.21 -1.21
N ILE A 189 -11.97 -0.35 -0.75
CA ILE A 189 -13.13 0.08 -1.56
C ILE A 189 -12.67 0.78 -2.82
N ILE A 190 -11.70 1.69 -2.72
CA ILE A 190 -11.14 2.41 -3.87
C ILE A 190 -10.47 1.44 -4.84
N LYS A 191 -9.67 0.48 -4.35
CA LYS A 191 -9.05 -0.58 -5.17
C LYS A 191 -10.07 -1.36 -5.98
N MET A 192 -11.11 -1.88 -5.31
CA MET A 192 -12.17 -2.64 -5.97
C MET A 192 -12.86 -1.82 -7.07
N TRP A 193 -13.09 -0.53 -6.80
CA TRP A 193 -13.68 0.37 -7.79
C TRP A 193 -12.75 0.63 -8.99
N LEU A 194 -11.46 0.85 -8.74
CA LEU A 194 -10.45 1.06 -9.78
C LEU A 194 -10.28 -0.16 -10.69
N VAL A 195 -10.27 -1.38 -10.14
CA VAL A 195 -10.19 -2.63 -10.93
C VAL A 195 -11.41 -2.78 -11.84
N ARG A 196 -12.61 -2.50 -11.33
CA ARG A 196 -13.83 -2.52 -12.16
C ARG A 196 -13.78 -1.49 -13.28
N LEU A 197 -13.29 -0.29 -12.97
CA LEU A 197 -13.13 0.76 -13.97
C LEU A 197 -12.08 0.38 -15.03
N CYS A 198 -10.95 -0.19 -14.62
CA CYS A 198 -9.91 -0.69 -15.51
C CYS A 198 -10.47 -1.70 -16.53
N ARG A 199 -11.14 -2.75 -16.06
CA ARG A 199 -11.75 -3.76 -16.95
C ARG A 199 -12.73 -3.16 -17.95
N LYS A 200 -13.58 -2.24 -17.48
CA LYS A 200 -14.52 -1.52 -18.36
C LYS A 200 -13.78 -0.73 -19.45
N ARG A 201 -12.69 -0.05 -19.11
CA ARG A 201 -11.89 0.75 -20.05
C ARG A 201 -11.12 -0.10 -21.05
N ILE A 202 -10.62 -1.27 -20.63
CA ILE A 202 -9.99 -2.23 -21.55
C ILE A 202 -11.02 -2.71 -22.58
N GLU A 203 -12.21 -3.08 -22.13
CA GLU A 203 -13.28 -3.54 -23.04
C GLU A 203 -13.69 -2.44 -24.04
N GLU A 204 -13.86 -1.20 -23.57
CA GLU A 204 -14.12 -0.05 -24.44
C GLU A 204 -13.00 0.16 -25.47
N GLY A 205 -11.73 0.02 -25.07
CA GLY A 205 -10.60 0.13 -25.98
C GLY A 205 -10.53 -0.99 -27.00
N LEU A 206 -10.84 -2.23 -26.62
CA LEU A 206 -10.88 -3.36 -27.55
C LEU A 206 -12.00 -3.20 -28.58
N MET A 207 -13.21 -2.80 -28.16
CA MET A 207 -14.32 -2.54 -29.08
C MET A 207 -13.98 -1.42 -30.08
N ALA A 208 -13.35 -0.34 -29.61
CA ALA A 208 -12.90 0.74 -30.49
C ALA A 208 -11.81 0.28 -31.48
N ALA A 209 -10.90 -0.59 -31.05
CA ALA A 209 -9.86 -1.14 -31.91
C ALA A 209 -10.43 -2.06 -33.00
N GLU A 210 -11.40 -2.92 -32.64
CA GLU A 210 -12.11 -3.79 -33.60
C GLU A 210 -12.84 -2.97 -34.67
N GLU A 211 -13.54 -1.89 -34.29
CA GLU A 211 -14.21 -0.98 -35.23
C GLU A 211 -13.22 -0.35 -36.23
N LEU A 212 -12.00 -0.03 -35.78
CA LEU A 212 -10.95 0.56 -36.61
C LEU A 212 -10.28 -0.44 -37.55
N THR A 213 -10.18 -1.71 -37.17
CA THR A 213 -9.57 -2.77 -38.00
C THR A 213 -10.57 -3.48 -38.91
N GLY A 214 -11.87 -3.40 -38.60
CA GLY A 214 -12.95 -4.07 -39.33
C GLY A 214 -13.62 -3.23 -40.43
N SER A 215 -13.17 -2.00 -40.69
CA SER A 215 -13.64 -1.14 -41.80
C SER A 215 -12.66 -1.12 -42.97
#